data_AF-A0A968SQL8-F1
#
_entry.id   AF-A0A968SQL8-F1
#
_cell.length_a   1.000
_cell.length_b   1.000
_cell.length_c   1.000
_cell.angle_alpha   90.00
_cell.angle_beta   90.00
_cell.angle_gamma   90.00
#
_symmetry.space_group_name_H-M   'P 1'
#
loop_
_entity.id
_entity.type
_entity.pdbx_description
1 polymer ?
#
loop_
_entity_poly.entity_id
_entity_poly.type
_entity_poly.pdbx_seq_one_letter_code
_entity_poly.pdbx_strand_id
1 'polypeptide(L)'
;MDLLRNVPMGIYLESPRTWLHTLDPRIKLVWLLSFLLSPILASDTWRLGLVVGLLGVTLLSGLPWRVWRRQMPLVLLVGLVSFLLTALAPDGLGVTPIPQRMGADSPAYGLLLSAPGASDENTVEDLEQPDSASADLLGVDWGALQQQDPYRYQVLRIPRLLILGPFTITQRSLNLGIRVGTLIFLLLYATSLFLLTTAPEEVSEGIERMMRPLNRLGVPVSEIILTLTLALRFLPLVLEEVQNLIRAVRTRDIRWQLLSVRGSIHAILSLVERLLENLLLRAEQTASAMKARGYSGPSYTVRWHIFTFRSRDWLLIGLLPLFWGIRLVYFNQWT
;
A
#
# COMPACT_ATOMS: atom_id res chain seq x y z
N MET A 1 28.36 -24.94 0.86
CA MET A 1 26.97 -24.51 0.61
C MET A 1 26.90 -23.00 0.57
N ASP A 2 27.08 -22.46 -0.63
CA ASP A 2 27.02 -21.04 -1.03
C ASP A 2 25.61 -20.41 -0.94
N LEU A 3 24.82 -20.82 0.05
CA LEU A 3 23.42 -20.39 0.21
C LEU A 3 23.29 -18.88 0.51
N LEU A 4 24.36 -18.25 1.02
CA LEU A 4 24.37 -16.83 1.39
C LEU A 4 25.15 -15.92 0.43
N ARG A 5 25.88 -16.48 -0.55
CA ARG A 5 26.41 -15.70 -1.69
C ARG A 5 25.30 -15.37 -2.70
N ASN A 6 24.21 -16.14 -2.65
CA ASN A 6 23.00 -15.99 -3.45
C ASN A 6 21.81 -15.42 -2.65
N VAL A 7 22.02 -14.89 -1.43
CA VAL A 7 20.96 -14.05 -0.84
C VAL A 7 20.85 -12.85 -1.75
N PRO A 8 19.74 -12.67 -2.48
CA PRO A 8 19.59 -11.54 -3.37
C PRO A 8 19.72 -10.30 -2.51
N MET A 9 20.81 -9.56 -2.70
CA MET A 9 20.99 -8.24 -2.10
C MET A 9 19.90 -7.35 -2.68
N GLY A 10 18.75 -7.32 -2.02
CA GLY A 10 17.58 -6.65 -2.53
C GLY A 10 17.02 -7.28 -3.81
N ILE A 11 15.81 -6.87 -4.14
CA ILE A 11 15.07 -7.30 -5.32
C ILE A 11 15.59 -6.57 -6.58
N TYR A 12 16.74 -5.90 -6.52
CA TYR A 12 17.21 -5.05 -7.61
C TYR A 12 17.76 -5.86 -8.79
N LEU A 13 17.40 -5.46 -10.02
CA LEU A 13 17.87 -6.09 -11.24
C LEU A 13 18.95 -5.22 -11.91
N GLU A 14 20.22 -5.60 -11.80
CA GLU A 14 21.34 -4.85 -12.41
C GLU A 14 21.38 -4.94 -13.95
N SER A 15 20.77 -5.97 -14.54
CA SER A 15 20.75 -6.21 -15.99
C SER A 15 19.48 -6.98 -16.44
N PRO A 16 18.85 -6.65 -17.58
CA PRO A 16 19.18 -5.63 -18.58
C PRO A 16 18.77 -4.20 -18.17
N ARG A 17 19.56 -3.20 -18.58
CA ARG A 17 19.25 -1.78 -18.35
C ARG A 17 18.08 -1.34 -19.24
N THR A 18 16.87 -1.34 -18.67
CA THR A 18 15.69 -0.78 -19.33
C THR A 18 15.66 0.74 -19.20
N TRP A 19 14.78 1.42 -19.96
CA TRP A 19 14.59 2.86 -19.80
C TRP A 19 14.24 3.25 -18.36
N LEU A 20 13.44 2.41 -17.67
CA LEU A 20 13.07 2.65 -16.28
C LEU A 20 14.28 2.65 -15.35
N HIS A 21 15.35 1.91 -15.63
CA HIS A 21 16.57 1.96 -14.80
C HIS A 21 17.29 3.31 -14.94
N THR A 22 17.28 3.89 -16.14
CA THR A 22 18.02 5.14 -16.43
C THR A 22 17.34 6.43 -15.96
N LEU A 23 16.11 6.34 -15.43
CA LEU A 23 15.38 7.50 -14.91
C LEU A 23 15.93 7.94 -13.56
N ASP A 24 15.80 9.23 -13.29
CA ASP A 24 16.18 9.79 -11.99
C ASP A 24 15.40 9.14 -10.84
N PRO A 25 16.07 8.66 -9.78
CA PRO A 25 15.42 8.01 -8.63
C PRO A 25 14.36 8.90 -7.96
N ARG A 26 14.57 10.23 -7.98
CA ARG A 26 13.63 11.23 -7.48
C ARG A 26 12.29 11.16 -8.20
N ILE A 27 12.32 11.15 -9.54
CA ILE A 27 11.12 11.18 -10.36
C ILE A 27 10.36 9.87 -10.17
N LYS A 28 11.07 8.74 -10.10
CA LYS A 28 10.48 7.44 -9.76
C LYS A 28 9.80 7.46 -8.40
N LEU A 29 10.45 8.02 -7.36
CA LEU A 29 9.88 8.12 -6.01
C LEU A 29 8.62 9.00 -5.98
N VAL A 30 8.63 10.14 -6.66
CA VAL A 30 7.44 11.03 -6.72
C VAL A 30 6.31 10.36 -7.49
N TRP A 31 6.61 9.64 -8.57
CA TRP A 31 5.63 8.84 -9.31
C TRP A 31 5.09 7.67 -8.49
N LEU A 32 5.95 6.94 -7.78
CA LEU A 32 5.56 5.87 -6.85
C LEU A 32 4.62 6.42 -5.78
N LEU A 33 4.98 7.52 -5.13
CA LEU A 33 4.15 8.17 -4.12
C LEU A 33 2.81 8.61 -4.71
N SER A 34 2.82 9.17 -5.92
CA SER A 34 1.59 9.56 -6.62
C SER A 34 0.70 8.35 -6.91
N PHE A 35 1.26 7.22 -7.37
CA PHE A 35 0.53 5.97 -7.59
C PHE A 35 0.03 5.34 -6.29
N LEU A 36 0.73 5.52 -5.16
CA LEU A 36 0.31 4.98 -3.88
C LEU A 36 -0.79 5.84 -3.23
N LEU A 37 -0.73 7.16 -3.43
CA LEU A 37 -1.68 8.11 -2.84
C LEU A 37 -2.98 8.22 -3.66
N SER A 38 -2.89 8.10 -4.99
CA SER A 38 -4.04 8.25 -5.89
C SER A 38 -5.21 7.30 -5.57
N PRO A 39 -5.02 5.99 -5.31
CA PRO A 39 -6.10 5.06 -5.01
C PRO A 39 -6.85 5.37 -3.72
N ILE A 40 -6.22 6.00 -2.73
CA ILE A 40 -6.84 6.24 -1.42
C ILE A 40 -8.05 7.16 -1.57
N LEU A 41 -8.00 8.12 -2.50
CA LEU A 41 -9.05 9.12 -2.74
C LEU A 41 -9.76 8.95 -4.09
N ALA A 42 -9.71 7.75 -4.69
CA ALA A 42 -10.19 7.51 -6.05
C ALA A 42 -11.51 6.73 -6.13
N SER A 43 -12.28 7.05 -7.17
CA SER A 43 -13.45 6.29 -7.63
C SER A 43 -13.05 4.94 -8.24
N ASP A 44 -14.03 4.05 -8.39
CA ASP A 44 -13.78 2.68 -8.84
C ASP A 44 -13.23 2.63 -10.28
N THR A 45 -13.72 3.51 -11.16
CA THR A 45 -13.25 3.62 -12.55
C THR A 45 -11.82 4.13 -12.65
N TRP A 46 -11.46 5.14 -11.83
CA TRP A 46 -10.10 5.68 -11.81
C TRP A 46 -9.09 4.64 -11.35
N ARG A 47 -9.42 3.83 -10.34
CA ARG A 47 -8.53 2.75 -9.85
C ARG A 47 -8.21 1.72 -10.92
N LEU A 48 -9.21 1.31 -11.70
CA LEU A 48 -9.00 0.42 -12.84
C LEU A 48 -8.09 1.08 -13.89
N GLY A 49 -8.29 2.37 -14.16
CA GLY A 49 -7.39 3.17 -15.00
C GLY A 49 -5.94 3.18 -14.49
N LEU A 50 -5.72 3.30 -13.18
CA LEU A 50 -4.39 3.24 -12.57
C LEU A 50 -3.74 1.87 -12.76
N VAL A 51 -4.49 0.79 -12.57
CA VAL A 51 -3.98 -0.57 -12.79
C VAL A 51 -3.57 -0.76 -14.25
N VAL A 52 -4.41 -0.33 -15.19
CA VAL A 52 -4.09 -0.40 -16.63
C VAL A 52 -2.89 0.48 -16.98
N GLY A 53 -2.82 1.70 -16.45
CA GLY A 53 -1.69 2.61 -16.66
C GLY A 53 -0.38 2.02 -16.13
N LEU A 54 -0.42 1.43 -14.93
CA LEU A 54 0.73 0.79 -14.31
C LEU A 54 1.18 -0.44 -15.11
N LEU A 55 0.24 -1.29 -15.56
CA LEU A 55 0.51 -2.39 -16.50
C LEU A 55 1.12 -1.87 -17.81
N GLY A 56 0.60 -0.77 -18.36
CA GLY A 56 1.14 -0.11 -19.55
C GLY A 56 2.59 0.35 -19.38
N VAL A 57 2.92 0.99 -18.24
CA VAL A 57 4.30 1.36 -17.90
C VAL A 57 5.20 0.13 -17.87
N THR A 58 4.70 -1.00 -17.36
CA THR A 58 5.53 -2.22 -17.26
C THR A 58 5.76 -2.89 -18.60
N LEU A 59 4.75 -2.90 -19.48
CA LEU A 59 4.87 -3.34 -20.87
C LEU A 59 5.89 -2.47 -21.62
N LEU A 60 5.80 -1.15 -21.46
CA LEU A 60 6.72 -0.20 -22.10
C LEU A 60 8.15 -0.30 -21.54
N SER A 61 8.29 -0.71 -20.27
CA SER A 61 9.59 -0.91 -19.62
C SER A 61 10.35 -2.12 -20.20
N GLY A 62 9.67 -3.06 -20.87
CA GLY A 62 10.33 -4.18 -21.54
C GLY A 62 11.10 -5.11 -20.59
N LEU A 63 10.61 -5.26 -19.34
CA LEU A 63 11.24 -6.10 -18.34
C LEU A 63 11.14 -7.59 -18.73
N PRO A 64 12.21 -8.39 -18.55
CA PRO A 64 12.21 -9.79 -18.95
C PRO A 64 11.14 -10.58 -18.18
N TRP A 65 10.28 -11.31 -18.91
CA TRP A 65 9.15 -12.09 -18.36
C TRP A 65 9.53 -13.07 -17.23
N ARG A 66 10.79 -13.49 -17.18
CA ARG A 66 11.34 -14.38 -16.13
C ARG A 66 11.21 -13.78 -14.73
N VAL A 67 11.43 -12.48 -14.59
CA VAL A 67 11.35 -11.78 -13.29
C VAL A 67 9.90 -11.69 -12.83
N TRP A 68 9.01 -11.38 -13.77
CA TRP A 68 7.57 -11.25 -13.57
C TRP A 68 6.94 -12.55 -13.09
N ARG A 69 7.31 -13.67 -13.70
CA ARG A 69 6.76 -14.98 -13.34
C ARG A 69 7.05 -15.39 -11.88
N ARG A 70 8.09 -14.84 -11.25
CA ARG A 70 8.43 -15.15 -9.85
C ARG A 70 7.63 -14.32 -8.83
N GLN A 71 7.34 -13.04 -9.14
CA GLN A 71 6.71 -12.10 -8.20
C GLN A 71 5.21 -11.91 -8.42
N MET A 72 4.77 -11.90 -9.68
CA MET A 72 3.37 -11.70 -10.06
C MET A 72 2.39 -12.69 -9.41
N PRO A 73 2.67 -14.00 -9.28
CA PRO A 73 1.71 -14.91 -8.65
C PRO A 73 1.50 -14.58 -7.17
N LEU A 74 2.53 -14.13 -6.44
CA LEU A 74 2.37 -13.72 -5.04
C LEU A 74 1.57 -12.43 -4.93
N VAL A 75 1.89 -11.42 -5.73
CA VAL A 75 1.16 -10.14 -5.72
C VAL A 75 -0.30 -10.33 -6.12
N LEU A 76 -0.55 -11.12 -7.17
CA LEU A 76 -1.90 -11.43 -7.63
C LEU A 76 -2.64 -12.29 -6.61
N LEU A 77 -1.99 -13.28 -6.00
CA LEU A 77 -2.59 -14.10 -4.95
C LEU A 77 -2.98 -13.23 -3.75
N VAL A 78 -2.10 -12.37 -3.25
CA VAL A 78 -2.41 -11.50 -2.12
C VAL A 78 -3.55 -10.53 -2.47
N GLY A 79 -3.50 -9.89 -3.65
CA GLY A 79 -4.58 -9.01 -4.11
C GLY A 79 -5.92 -9.73 -4.28
N LEU A 80 -5.91 -10.95 -4.84
CA LEU A 80 -7.11 -11.78 -5.02
C LEU A 80 -7.65 -12.28 -3.70
N VAL A 81 -6.79 -12.72 -2.79
CA VAL A 81 -7.20 -13.15 -1.45
C VAL A 81 -7.81 -11.98 -0.69
N SER A 82 -7.22 -10.78 -0.75
CA SER A 82 -7.81 -9.60 -0.13
C SER A 82 -9.14 -9.22 -0.77
N PHE A 83 -9.24 -9.24 -2.10
CA PHE A 83 -10.51 -9.04 -2.81
C PHE A 83 -11.58 -10.02 -2.35
N LEU A 84 -11.26 -11.32 -2.35
CA LEU A 84 -12.20 -12.38 -2.03
C LEU A 84 -12.60 -12.30 -0.56
N LEU A 85 -11.65 -12.12 0.36
CA LEU A 85 -11.92 -11.96 1.78
C LEU A 85 -12.83 -10.76 2.05
N THR A 86 -12.62 -9.63 1.38
CA THR A 86 -13.46 -8.44 1.54
C THR A 86 -14.81 -8.53 0.82
N ALA A 87 -14.88 -9.21 -0.32
CA ALA A 87 -16.13 -9.42 -1.06
C ALA A 87 -17.04 -10.45 -0.39
N LEU A 88 -16.44 -11.48 0.24
CA LEU A 88 -17.13 -12.55 0.95
C LEU A 88 -17.43 -12.19 2.41
N ALA A 89 -16.79 -11.17 2.98
CA ALA A 89 -17.11 -10.66 4.31
C ALA A 89 -18.54 -10.06 4.28
N PRO A 90 -19.50 -10.67 5.00
CA PRO A 90 -20.83 -10.09 5.13
C PRO A 90 -20.70 -8.83 5.99
N ASP A 91 -21.02 -7.68 5.38
CA ASP A 91 -21.10 -6.36 6.02
C ASP A 91 -19.93 -6.04 6.98
N GLY A 92 -18.74 -5.77 6.41
CA GLY A 92 -17.51 -5.45 7.15
C GLY A 92 -17.54 -4.20 8.06
N LEU A 93 -18.67 -3.52 8.17
CA LEU A 93 -19.05 -2.61 9.25
C LEU A 93 -20.58 -2.70 9.29
N GLY A 94 -21.18 -3.23 10.36
CA GLY A 94 -22.62 -3.51 10.51
C GLY A 94 -23.53 -2.28 10.42
N VAL A 95 -23.49 -1.56 9.31
CA VAL A 95 -24.43 -0.52 8.93
C VAL A 95 -25.60 -1.22 8.29
N THR A 96 -26.55 -1.63 9.13
CA THR A 96 -27.90 -1.92 8.65
C THR A 96 -28.34 -0.72 7.81
N PRO A 97 -28.84 -0.92 6.57
CA PRO A 97 -29.44 0.15 5.81
C PRO A 97 -30.63 0.65 6.63
N ILE A 98 -30.44 1.75 7.37
CA ILE A 98 -31.56 2.46 7.96
C ILE A 98 -32.31 3.02 6.76
N PRO A 99 -33.57 2.60 6.51
CA PRO A 99 -34.32 3.11 5.38
C PRO A 99 -34.35 4.64 5.49
N GLN A 100 -33.91 5.33 4.43
CA GLN A 100 -34.15 6.76 4.32
C GLN A 100 -35.66 6.96 4.42
N ARG A 101 -36.12 7.55 5.54
CA ARG A 101 -37.51 7.99 5.65
C ARG A 101 -37.77 8.89 4.45
N MET A 102 -38.81 8.58 3.68
CA MET A 102 -39.28 9.42 2.58
C MET A 102 -39.32 10.86 3.06
N GLY A 103 -38.74 11.78 2.27
CA GLY A 103 -38.70 13.20 2.59
C GLY A 103 -40.10 13.72 2.94
N ALA A 104 -40.15 14.72 3.82
CA ALA A 104 -41.37 15.42 4.25
C ALA A 104 -42.15 16.08 3.08
N ASP A 105 -41.60 15.97 1.88
CA ASP A 105 -42.06 16.51 0.61
C ASP A 105 -43.13 15.64 -0.06
N SER A 106 -43.40 14.43 0.47
CA SER A 106 -44.55 13.65 0.02
C SER A 106 -45.86 14.28 0.56
N PRO A 107 -46.83 14.63 -0.29
CA PRO A 107 -48.07 15.30 0.13
C PRO A 107 -48.91 14.49 1.13
N ALA A 108 -48.64 13.18 1.24
CA ALA A 108 -49.24 12.29 2.22
C ALA A 108 -48.85 12.63 3.67
N TYR A 109 -47.62 13.12 3.90
CA TYR A 109 -47.12 13.40 5.25
C TYR A 109 -47.70 14.70 5.82
N GLY A 110 -47.91 15.71 4.96
CA GLY A 110 -48.55 16.98 5.34
C GLY A 110 -50.03 16.82 5.67
N LEU A 111 -50.72 15.85 5.07
CA LEU A 111 -52.13 15.58 5.32
C LEU A 111 -52.38 14.90 6.68
N LEU A 112 -51.48 14.01 7.11
CA LEU A 112 -51.54 13.35 8.42
C LEU A 112 -51.36 14.33 9.59
N LEU A 113 -50.54 15.38 9.42
CA LEU A 113 -50.35 16.45 10.41
C LEU A 113 -51.46 17.51 10.39
N SER A 114 -52.23 17.60 9.31
CA SER A 114 -53.33 18.57 9.15
C SER A 114 -54.69 18.08 9.66
N ALA A 115 -54.76 16.83 10.15
CA ALA A 115 -55.98 16.29 10.74
C ALA A 115 -56.29 17.00 12.08
N PRO A 116 -57.54 17.46 12.30
CA PRO A 116 -57.89 18.23 13.48
C PRO A 116 -57.87 17.32 14.72
N GLY A 117 -56.88 17.50 15.59
CA GLY A 117 -56.77 16.79 16.87
C GLY A 117 -55.35 16.50 17.37
N ALA A 118 -54.31 16.71 16.56
CA ALA A 118 -52.93 16.34 16.91
C ALA A 118 -52.21 17.39 17.78
N SER A 119 -52.78 17.78 18.92
CA SER A 119 -52.14 18.68 19.88
C SER A 119 -51.57 18.00 21.13
N ASP A 120 -51.64 16.67 21.25
CA ASP A 120 -51.04 15.95 22.38
C ASP A 120 -49.96 14.96 21.94
N GLU A 121 -48.78 15.13 22.51
CA GLU A 121 -47.51 14.48 22.14
C GLU A 121 -47.44 12.97 22.48
N ASN A 122 -48.49 12.40 23.09
CA ASN A 122 -48.51 11.02 23.60
C ASN A 122 -49.53 10.09 22.92
N THR A 123 -50.21 10.52 21.86
CA THR A 123 -51.26 9.72 21.18
C THR A 123 -50.80 9.27 19.80
N VAL A 124 -49.65 8.61 19.71
CA VAL A 124 -49.15 8.04 18.43
C VAL A 124 -49.18 6.50 18.44
N GLU A 125 -49.46 5.87 19.58
CA GLU A 125 -49.51 4.39 19.69
C GLU A 125 -50.83 3.77 19.22
N ASP A 126 -51.95 4.51 19.20
CA ASP A 126 -53.29 3.97 18.90
C ASP A 126 -53.94 4.62 17.66
N LEU A 127 -53.20 4.72 16.55
CA LEU A 127 -53.84 4.97 15.25
C LEU A 127 -54.17 3.63 14.58
N GLU A 128 -55.40 3.17 14.82
CA GLU A 128 -56.02 2.09 14.08
C GLU A 128 -55.92 2.35 12.57
N GLN A 129 -55.57 1.28 11.85
CA GLN A 129 -55.36 1.22 10.42
C GLN A 129 -56.60 1.79 9.69
N PRO A 130 -56.45 2.73 8.75
CA PRO A 130 -57.59 3.43 8.19
C PRO A 130 -58.45 2.45 7.38
N ASP A 131 -59.77 2.51 7.63
CA ASP A 131 -60.76 1.69 6.92
C ASP A 131 -60.65 1.87 5.41
N SER A 132 -60.72 0.74 4.70
CA SER A 132 -60.56 0.60 3.24
C SER A 132 -61.38 1.58 2.39
N ALA A 133 -62.48 2.14 2.91
CA ALA A 133 -63.30 3.13 2.21
C ALA A 133 -62.65 4.52 2.09
N SER A 134 -61.73 4.88 3.00
CA SER A 134 -61.01 6.16 2.97
C SER A 134 -59.81 6.16 2.00
N ALA A 135 -59.32 4.96 1.63
CA ALA A 135 -58.23 4.77 0.69
C ALA A 135 -58.63 5.10 -0.75
N ASP A 136 -59.87 4.74 -1.14
CA ASP A 136 -60.38 4.97 -2.50
C ASP A 136 -60.61 6.46 -2.82
N LEU A 137 -60.95 7.28 -1.80
CA LEU A 137 -61.15 8.72 -1.99
C LEU A 137 -59.84 9.51 -2.16
N LEU A 138 -58.72 8.97 -1.67
CA LEU A 138 -57.40 9.59 -1.77
C LEU A 138 -56.61 9.08 -2.98
N GLY A 139 -57.11 8.07 -3.72
CA GLY A 139 -56.40 7.46 -4.85
C GLY A 139 -55.04 6.85 -4.44
N VAL A 140 -54.85 6.57 -3.15
CA VAL A 140 -53.60 6.02 -2.61
C VAL A 140 -53.79 4.53 -2.40
N ASP A 141 -53.19 3.72 -3.29
CA ASP A 141 -53.14 2.28 -3.15
C ASP A 141 -52.12 1.90 -2.06
N TRP A 142 -52.62 1.69 -0.83
CA TRP A 142 -51.80 1.26 0.30
C TRP A 142 -51.15 -0.12 0.08
N GLY A 143 -51.72 -0.97 -0.79
CA GLY A 143 -51.13 -2.24 -1.19
C GLY A 143 -49.84 -2.06 -1.99
N ALA A 144 -49.76 -1.03 -2.82
CA ALA A 144 -48.56 -0.67 -3.57
C ALA A 144 -47.47 -0.02 -2.69
N LEU A 145 -47.85 0.69 -1.62
CA LEU A 145 -46.91 1.31 -0.67
C LEU A 145 -46.29 0.31 0.32
N GLN A 146 -47.01 -0.76 0.66
CA GLN A 146 -46.49 -1.87 1.48
C GLN A 146 -45.55 -2.80 0.71
N GLN A 147 -45.61 -2.76 -0.62
CA GLN A 147 -44.63 -3.41 -1.49
C GLN A 147 -43.34 -2.57 -1.53
N GLN A 148 -42.68 -2.42 -0.38
CA GLN A 148 -41.25 -2.14 -0.37
C GLN A 148 -40.57 -3.32 -1.03
N ASP A 149 -40.26 -3.19 -2.32
CA ASP A 149 -39.40 -4.14 -3.01
C ASP A 149 -38.15 -4.33 -2.13
N PRO A 150 -37.85 -5.55 -1.67
CA PRO A 150 -36.66 -5.80 -0.89
C PRO A 150 -35.50 -5.46 -1.81
N TYR A 151 -34.78 -4.36 -1.53
CA TYR A 151 -33.65 -3.91 -2.32
C TYR A 151 -32.81 -5.13 -2.69
N ARG A 152 -32.78 -5.45 -3.99
CA ARG A 152 -32.13 -6.64 -4.52
C ARG A 152 -30.62 -6.40 -4.57
N TYR A 153 -30.00 -6.25 -3.39
CA TYR A 153 -28.56 -6.10 -3.25
C TYR A 153 -27.83 -7.45 -3.31
N GLN A 154 -28.55 -8.57 -3.44
CA GLN A 154 -28.02 -9.94 -3.44
C GLN A 154 -27.75 -10.40 -4.87
N VAL A 155 -26.48 -10.42 -5.26
CA VAL A 155 -26.06 -10.84 -6.62
C VAL A 155 -25.85 -12.36 -6.69
N LEU A 156 -25.41 -12.99 -5.61
CA LEU A 156 -25.12 -14.42 -5.60
C LEU A 156 -25.45 -15.02 -4.22
N ARG A 157 -26.42 -15.93 -4.19
CA ARG A 157 -26.73 -16.77 -3.03
C ARG A 157 -26.19 -18.17 -3.33
N ILE A 158 -25.02 -18.50 -2.81
CA ILE A 158 -24.46 -19.86 -2.98
C ILE A 158 -25.15 -20.77 -1.94
N PRO A 159 -25.90 -21.81 -2.35
CA PRO A 159 -26.49 -22.72 -1.39
C PRO A 159 -25.41 -23.62 -0.78
N ARG A 160 -25.09 -23.31 0.48
CA ARG A 160 -24.74 -24.22 1.60
C ARG A 160 -23.87 -25.45 1.26
N LEU A 161 -22.56 -25.33 1.46
CA LEU A 161 -21.68 -26.49 1.70
C LEU A 161 -20.86 -26.27 2.98
N LEU A 162 -21.17 -27.05 4.02
CA LEU A 162 -20.43 -27.27 5.27
C LEU A 162 -20.02 -26.04 6.12
N ILE A 163 -20.74 -25.84 7.24
CA ILE A 163 -20.28 -25.29 8.54
C ILE A 163 -20.09 -23.75 8.67
N LEU A 164 -20.15 -22.95 7.60
CA LEU A 164 -20.26 -21.48 7.72
C LEU A 164 -21.64 -20.99 7.26
N GLY A 165 -22.18 -19.97 7.94
CA GLY A 165 -23.52 -19.39 7.72
C GLY A 165 -23.78 -18.85 6.30
N PRO A 166 -24.99 -18.35 6.00
CA PRO A 166 -25.35 -17.94 4.63
C PRO A 166 -24.48 -16.77 4.15
N PHE A 167 -23.61 -17.04 3.16
CA PHE A 167 -22.86 -16.01 2.46
C PHE A 167 -23.76 -15.31 1.44
N THR A 168 -24.21 -14.11 1.78
CA THR A 168 -24.87 -13.19 0.85
C THR A 168 -23.84 -12.18 0.36
N ILE A 169 -23.42 -12.30 -0.90
CA ILE A 169 -22.56 -11.28 -1.52
C ILE A 169 -23.46 -10.07 -1.84
N THR A 170 -23.21 -8.96 -1.16
CA THR A 170 -23.94 -7.71 -1.37
C THR A 170 -23.25 -6.90 -2.46
N GLN A 171 -23.98 -6.07 -3.22
CA GLN A 171 -23.33 -5.15 -4.18
C GLN A 171 -22.32 -4.22 -3.48
N ARG A 172 -22.58 -3.89 -2.21
CA ARG A 172 -21.70 -3.08 -1.37
C ARG A 172 -20.42 -3.83 -1.00
N SER A 173 -20.50 -5.11 -0.60
CA SER A 173 -19.33 -5.92 -0.29
C SER A 173 -18.49 -6.19 -1.54
N LEU A 174 -19.12 -6.35 -2.70
CA LEU A 174 -18.43 -6.46 -3.98
C LEU A 174 -17.66 -5.18 -4.32
N ASN A 175 -18.28 -4.00 -4.22
CA ASN A 175 -17.61 -2.72 -4.47
C ASN A 175 -16.43 -2.51 -3.48
N LEU A 176 -16.66 -2.77 -2.19
CA LEU A 176 -15.60 -2.73 -1.17
C LEU A 176 -14.46 -3.70 -1.50
N GLY A 177 -14.80 -4.91 -1.94
CA GLY A 177 -13.83 -5.92 -2.37
C GLY A 177 -12.98 -5.43 -3.53
N ILE A 178 -13.60 -4.89 -4.59
CA ILE A 178 -12.88 -4.27 -5.73
C ILE A 178 -11.97 -3.16 -5.22
N ARG A 179 -12.46 -2.30 -4.33
CA ARG A 179 -11.73 -1.17 -3.77
C ARG A 179 -10.47 -1.58 -3.02
N VAL A 180 -10.58 -2.54 -2.13
CA VAL A 180 -9.47 -3.04 -1.30
C VAL A 180 -8.53 -3.92 -2.12
N GLY A 181 -9.07 -4.80 -2.95
CA GLY A 181 -8.28 -5.68 -3.82
C GLY A 181 -7.41 -4.92 -4.81
N THR A 182 -7.97 -3.91 -5.49
CA THR A 182 -7.22 -3.05 -6.42
C THR A 182 -6.17 -2.20 -5.71
N LEU A 183 -6.46 -1.69 -4.50
CA LEU A 183 -5.51 -0.92 -3.69
C LEU A 183 -4.30 -1.78 -3.31
N ILE A 184 -4.53 -2.96 -2.75
CA ILE A 184 -3.45 -3.86 -2.32
C ILE A 184 -2.64 -4.32 -3.51
N PHE A 185 -3.30 -4.69 -4.62
CA PHE A 185 -2.62 -5.03 -5.86
C PHE A 185 -1.71 -3.88 -6.34
N LEU A 186 -2.24 -2.66 -6.45
CA LEU A 186 -1.46 -1.51 -6.94
C LEU A 186 -0.30 -1.18 -6.01
N LEU A 187 -0.51 -1.22 -4.69
CA LEU A 187 0.52 -0.94 -3.69
C LEU A 187 1.68 -1.93 -3.79
N LEU A 188 1.37 -3.23 -3.81
CA LEU A 188 2.37 -4.28 -3.89
C LEU A 188 3.10 -4.25 -5.25
N TYR A 189 2.35 -4.06 -6.33
CA TYR A 189 2.89 -4.09 -7.68
C TYR A 189 3.75 -2.85 -7.99
N ALA A 190 3.30 -1.65 -7.65
CA ALA A 190 4.06 -0.42 -7.87
C ALA A 190 5.37 -0.43 -7.07
N THR A 191 5.31 -0.90 -5.82
CA THR A 191 6.48 -1.04 -4.94
C THR A 191 7.44 -2.10 -5.48
N SER A 192 6.94 -3.26 -5.90
CA SER A 192 7.75 -4.31 -6.54
C SER A 192 8.47 -3.79 -7.79
N LEU A 193 7.77 -3.07 -8.66
CA LEU A 193 8.35 -2.47 -9.86
C LEU A 193 9.45 -1.45 -9.51
N PHE A 194 9.23 -0.63 -8.50
CA PHE A 194 10.22 0.34 -8.02
C PHE A 194 11.46 -0.34 -7.43
N LEU A 195 11.28 -1.34 -6.58
CA LEU A 195 12.37 -2.11 -5.95
C LEU A 195 13.17 -2.94 -6.97
N LEU A 196 12.53 -3.38 -8.05
CA LEU A 196 13.19 -4.07 -9.16
C LEU A 196 14.09 -3.14 -9.97
N THR A 197 13.75 -1.85 -10.08
CA THR A 197 14.34 -0.92 -11.05
C THR A 197 15.13 0.23 -10.45
N THR A 198 15.27 0.27 -9.12
CA THR A 198 16.03 1.29 -8.39
C THR A 198 16.91 0.61 -7.34
N ALA A 199 18.22 0.86 -7.41
CA ALA A 199 19.16 0.30 -6.45
C ALA A 199 18.99 0.94 -5.06
N PRO A 200 19.27 0.25 -3.95
CA PRO A 200 19.17 0.82 -2.60
C PRO A 200 20.01 2.10 -2.43
N GLU A 201 21.18 2.17 -3.07
CA GLU A 201 22.06 3.34 -3.06
C GLU A 201 21.37 4.53 -3.77
N GLU A 202 20.77 4.30 -4.93
CA GLU A 202 20.00 5.31 -5.67
C GLU A 202 18.76 5.80 -4.89
N VAL A 203 18.09 4.91 -4.16
CA VAL A 203 16.96 5.28 -3.28
C VAL A 203 17.43 6.23 -2.17
N SER A 204 18.56 5.93 -1.51
CA SER A 204 19.08 6.80 -0.45
C SER A 204 19.48 8.18 -0.96
N GLU A 205 20.08 8.29 -2.14
CA GLU A 205 20.35 9.60 -2.76
C GLU A 205 19.04 10.31 -3.16
N GLY A 206 18.03 9.57 -3.62
CA GLY A 206 16.68 10.09 -3.85
C GLY A 206 16.08 10.74 -2.61
N ILE A 207 16.16 10.03 -1.47
CA ILE A 207 15.69 10.48 -0.16
C ILE A 207 16.45 11.73 0.31
N GLU A 208 17.79 11.77 0.18
CA GLU A 208 18.61 12.95 0.52
C GLU A 208 18.03 14.21 -0.13
N ARG A 209 17.76 14.11 -1.42
CA ARG A 209 17.37 15.24 -2.25
C ARG A 209 15.95 15.70 -1.89
N MET A 210 15.08 14.79 -1.47
CA MET A 210 13.74 15.11 -0.95
C MET A 210 13.77 15.69 0.48
N MET A 211 14.74 15.29 1.30
CA MET A 211 14.93 15.82 2.66
C MET A 211 15.69 17.14 2.68
N ARG A 212 16.42 17.51 1.62
CA ARG A 212 17.15 18.77 1.51
C ARG A 212 16.37 20.05 1.91
N PRO A 213 15.08 20.26 1.54
CA PRO A 213 14.31 21.41 2.04
C PRO A 213 14.16 21.42 3.57
N LEU A 214 14.15 20.25 4.21
CA LEU A 214 14.07 20.10 5.67
C LEU A 214 15.31 20.62 6.40
N ASN A 215 16.43 20.78 5.69
CA ASN A 215 17.63 21.43 6.23
C ASN A 215 17.34 22.89 6.64
N ARG A 216 16.36 23.55 6.00
CA ARG A 216 15.92 24.89 6.42
C ARG A 216 15.24 24.90 7.79
N LEU A 217 14.73 23.77 8.25
CA LEU A 217 14.15 23.60 9.59
C LEU A 217 15.19 23.17 10.63
N GLY A 218 16.49 23.22 10.31
CA GLY A 218 17.58 22.88 11.23
C GLY A 218 17.86 21.39 11.37
N VAL A 219 17.29 20.54 10.51
CA VAL A 219 17.54 19.09 10.51
C VAL A 219 18.88 18.79 9.81
N PRO A 220 19.82 18.04 10.44
CA PRO A 220 21.13 17.68 9.86
C PRO A 220 21.01 16.57 8.80
N VAL A 221 20.47 16.92 7.63
CA VAL A 221 20.19 15.96 6.55
C VAL A 221 21.47 15.33 5.99
N SER A 222 22.55 16.11 5.85
CA SER A 222 23.82 15.63 5.29
C SER A 222 24.44 14.51 6.13
N GLU A 223 24.37 14.63 7.45
CA GLU A 223 24.86 13.67 8.44
C GLU A 223 24.04 12.38 8.39
N ILE A 224 22.70 12.51 8.36
CA ILE A 224 21.78 11.37 8.27
C ILE A 224 22.04 10.58 6.98
N ILE A 225 22.24 11.28 5.86
CA ILE A 225 22.47 10.62 4.58
C ILE A 225 23.86 10.01 4.51
N LEU A 226 24.90 10.66 5.04
CA LEU A 226 26.24 10.08 5.10
C LEU A 226 26.26 8.80 5.93
N THR A 227 25.61 8.81 7.10
CA THR A 227 25.48 7.61 7.94
C THR A 227 24.69 6.51 7.23
N LEU A 228 23.58 6.83 6.55
CA LEU A 228 22.79 5.88 5.78
C LEU A 228 23.57 5.27 4.60
N THR A 229 24.23 6.10 3.79
CA THR A 229 25.00 5.66 2.62
C THR A 229 26.21 4.81 3.02
N LEU A 230 26.91 5.17 4.10
CA LEU A 230 27.95 4.33 4.68
C LEU A 230 27.37 3.01 5.19
N ALA A 231 26.25 3.04 5.92
CA ALA A 231 25.61 1.83 6.44
C ALA A 231 25.21 0.86 5.31
N LEU A 232 24.61 1.35 4.23
CA LEU A 232 24.26 0.53 3.06
C LEU A 232 25.50 -0.09 2.41
N ARG A 233 26.60 0.65 2.33
CA ARG A 233 27.88 0.15 1.80
C ARG A 233 28.59 -0.83 2.73
N PHE A 234 28.39 -0.71 4.04
CA PHE A 234 28.90 -1.66 5.02
C PHE A 234 28.04 -2.92 5.11
N LEU A 235 26.79 -2.90 4.66
CA LEU A 235 25.89 -4.06 4.74
C LEU A 235 26.45 -5.32 4.08
N PRO A 236 26.99 -5.29 2.82
CA PRO A 236 27.61 -6.46 2.21
C PRO A 236 28.78 -7.01 3.05
N LEU A 237 29.56 -6.12 3.64
CA LEU A 237 30.73 -6.45 4.43
C LEU A 237 30.38 -7.04 5.79
N VAL A 238 29.35 -6.51 6.45
CA VAL A 238 28.77 -7.10 7.66
C VAL A 238 28.26 -8.51 7.36
N LEU A 239 27.58 -8.69 6.23
CA LEU A 239 27.07 -10.00 5.83
C LEU A 239 28.20 -11.00 5.55
N GLU A 240 29.29 -10.55 4.90
CA GLU A 240 30.49 -11.37 4.69
C GLU A 240 31.13 -11.79 6.02
N GLU A 241 31.26 -10.85 6.96
CA GLU A 241 31.80 -11.13 8.29
C GLU A 241 30.94 -12.14 9.05
N VAL A 242 29.61 -11.95 9.07
CA VAL A 242 28.66 -12.91 9.66
C VAL A 242 28.83 -14.30 9.04
N GLN A 243 28.97 -14.38 7.72
CA GLN A 243 29.17 -15.67 7.03
C GLN A 243 30.49 -16.34 7.43
N ASN A 244 31.58 -15.57 7.48
CA ASN A 244 32.90 -16.09 7.86
C ASN A 244 32.90 -16.58 9.31
N LEU A 245 32.26 -15.83 10.20
CA LEU A 245 32.13 -16.21 11.59
C LEU A 245 31.29 -17.49 11.75
N ILE A 246 30.14 -17.60 11.06
CA ILE A 246 29.31 -18.81 11.07
C ILE A 246 30.12 -20.03 10.58
N ARG A 247 30.92 -19.89 9.52
CA ARG A 247 31.78 -20.97 9.01
C ARG A 247 32.83 -21.38 10.04
N ALA A 248 33.51 -20.42 10.67
CA ALA A 248 34.51 -20.67 11.69
C ALA A 248 33.93 -21.36 12.93
N VAL A 249 32.73 -20.97 13.36
CA VAL A 249 32.06 -21.60 14.51
C VAL A 249 31.61 -23.02 14.17
N ARG A 250 31.13 -23.27 12.95
CA ARG A 250 30.78 -24.63 12.50
C ARG A 250 31.98 -25.58 12.50
N THR A 251 33.19 -25.09 12.20
CA THR A 251 34.42 -25.92 12.26
C THR A 251 34.87 -26.24 13.69
N ARG A 252 34.40 -25.49 14.68
CA ARG A 252 34.78 -25.66 16.10
C ARG A 252 33.98 -26.75 16.82
N ASP A 253 33.27 -27.60 16.07
CA ASP A 253 32.47 -28.75 16.53
C ASP A 253 31.56 -28.45 17.73
N ILE A 254 30.92 -27.28 17.73
CA ILE A 254 29.87 -26.98 18.72
C ILE A 254 28.68 -27.89 18.39
N ARG A 255 28.41 -28.89 19.24
CA ARG A 255 27.27 -29.82 19.10
C ARG A 255 25.94 -29.12 19.42
N TRP A 256 25.47 -28.25 18.52
CA TRP A 256 24.25 -27.43 18.67
C TRP A 256 23.00 -28.22 19.10
N GLN A 257 22.92 -29.50 18.75
CA GLN A 257 21.80 -30.39 19.05
C GLN A 257 21.75 -30.85 20.52
N LEU A 258 22.86 -30.80 21.25
CA LEU A 258 22.94 -31.18 22.67
C LEU A 258 22.90 -29.98 23.63
N LEU A 259 22.86 -28.74 23.11
CA LEU A 259 22.85 -27.56 23.96
C LEU A 259 21.42 -27.26 24.48
N SER A 260 21.30 -27.14 25.80
CA SER A 260 20.15 -26.50 26.43
C SER A 260 20.04 -25.04 25.99
N VAL A 261 18.84 -24.45 26.06
CA VAL A 261 18.55 -23.05 25.71
C VAL A 261 19.57 -22.08 26.34
N ARG A 262 20.00 -22.34 27.59
CA ARG A 262 21.00 -21.54 28.30
C ARG A 262 22.38 -21.57 27.64
N GLY A 263 22.82 -22.74 27.18
CA GLY A 263 24.10 -22.89 26.47
C GLY A 263 24.07 -22.22 25.11
N SER A 264 22.96 -22.35 24.38
CA SER A 264 22.79 -21.75 23.06
C SER A 264 22.84 -20.23 23.10
N ILE A 265 22.24 -19.61 24.13
CA ILE A 265 22.32 -18.15 24.34
C ILE A 265 23.76 -17.71 24.58
N HIS A 266 24.51 -18.40 25.44
CA HIS A 266 25.90 -18.04 25.71
C HIS A 266 26.79 -18.15 24.44
N ALA A 267 26.56 -19.18 23.63
CA ALA A 267 27.25 -19.33 22.34
C ALA A 267 26.92 -18.20 21.36
N ILE A 268 25.66 -17.78 21.29
CA ILE A 268 25.24 -16.64 20.45
C ILE A 268 25.84 -15.33 20.97
N LEU A 269 25.91 -15.12 22.29
CA LEU A 269 26.52 -13.92 22.86
C LEU A 269 28.01 -13.82 22.52
N SER A 270 28.77 -14.91 22.64
CA SER A 270 30.18 -14.94 22.22
C SER A 270 30.37 -14.70 20.71
N LEU A 271 29.42 -15.17 19.89
CA LEU A 271 29.40 -14.89 18.46
C LEU A 271 29.17 -13.40 18.16
N VAL A 272 28.22 -12.79 18.85
CA VAL A 272 27.87 -11.36 18.70
C VAL A 272 29.03 -10.48 19.18
N GLU A 273 29.69 -10.82 20.28
CA GLU A 273 30.87 -10.12 20.78
C GLU A 273 31.97 -10.05 19.71
N ARG A 274 32.34 -11.20 19.14
CA ARG A 274 33.36 -11.28 18.07
C ARG A 274 32.96 -10.50 16.82
N LEU A 275 31.70 -10.59 16.43
CA LEU A 275 31.19 -9.81 15.29
C LEU A 275 31.31 -8.31 15.59
N LEU A 276 30.91 -7.88 16.78
CA LEU A 276 30.93 -6.47 17.18
C LEU A 276 32.35 -5.91 17.21
N GLU A 277 33.32 -6.63 17.77
CA GLU A 277 34.74 -6.25 17.74
C GLU A 277 35.24 -6.04 16.30
N ASN A 278 34.98 -7.00 15.42
CA ASN A 278 35.39 -6.93 14.01
C ASN A 278 34.73 -5.75 13.27
N LEU A 279 33.46 -5.48 13.55
CA LEU A 279 32.73 -4.36 12.96
C LEU A 279 33.22 -3.00 13.50
N LEU A 280 33.53 -2.90 14.79
CA LEU A 280 34.08 -1.67 15.38
C LEU A 280 35.46 -1.34 14.81
N LEU A 281 36.37 -2.33 14.75
CA LEU A 281 37.69 -2.16 14.15
C LEU A 281 37.60 -1.68 12.70
N ARG A 282 36.65 -2.23 11.95
CA ARG A 282 36.42 -1.84 10.56
C ARG A 282 35.81 -0.44 10.41
N ALA A 283 34.91 -0.07 11.31
CA ALA A 283 34.37 1.29 11.37
C ALA A 283 35.50 2.29 11.67
N GLU A 284 36.39 1.98 12.60
CA GLU A 284 37.56 2.79 12.95
C GLU A 284 38.56 2.93 11.79
N GLN A 285 38.86 1.82 11.10
CA GLN A 285 39.71 1.83 9.89
C GLN A 285 39.10 2.70 8.79
N THR A 286 37.78 2.68 8.63
CA THR A 286 37.12 3.50 7.60
C THR A 286 37.10 4.97 8.01
N ALA A 287 36.83 5.28 9.28
CA ALA A 287 36.85 6.63 9.80
C ALA A 287 38.25 7.26 9.72
N SER A 288 39.30 6.52 10.08
CA SER A 288 40.69 6.98 9.96
C SER A 288 41.10 7.18 8.50
N ALA A 289 40.72 6.26 7.60
CA ALA A 289 40.95 6.41 6.17
C ALA A 289 40.21 7.64 5.58
N MET A 290 39.00 7.93 6.04
CA MET A 290 38.26 9.13 5.64
C MET A 290 38.98 10.41 6.09
N LYS A 291 39.45 10.48 7.35
CA LYS A 291 40.24 11.61 7.85
C LYS A 291 41.54 11.80 7.06
N ALA A 292 42.26 10.71 6.77
CA ALA A 292 43.49 10.75 5.98
C ALA A 292 43.27 11.24 4.54
N ARG A 293 42.09 10.99 3.96
CA ARG A 293 41.67 11.51 2.65
C ARG A 293 41.15 12.94 2.69
N GLY A 294 41.22 13.62 3.84
CA GLY A 294 40.82 15.02 4.00
C GLY A 294 39.33 15.22 4.33
N TYR A 295 38.62 14.21 4.83
CA TYR A 295 37.25 14.40 5.30
C TYR A 295 37.23 15.18 6.62
N SER A 296 36.89 16.48 6.57
CA SER A 296 36.77 17.41 7.71
C SER A 296 35.34 17.59 8.26
N GLY A 297 34.37 16.77 7.83
CA GLY A 297 32.97 16.86 8.27
C GLY A 297 31.91 16.91 7.16
N PRO A 298 30.62 17.07 7.52
CA PRO A 298 29.46 16.99 6.62
C PRO A 298 29.12 18.30 5.88
N SER A 299 29.75 19.42 6.26
CA SER A 299 29.44 20.75 5.71
C SER A 299 29.90 20.96 4.26
N TYR A 300 30.88 20.19 3.77
CA TYR A 300 31.28 20.19 2.36
C TYR A 300 30.81 18.89 1.71
N THR A 301 29.93 19.00 0.71
CA THR A 301 29.45 17.85 -0.06
C THR A 301 30.10 17.86 -1.44
N VAL A 302 31.08 16.99 -1.65
CA VAL A 302 31.62 16.73 -2.99
C VAL A 302 30.71 15.72 -3.66
N ARG A 303 29.87 16.20 -4.58
CA ARG A 303 28.92 15.38 -5.33
C ARG A 303 29.64 14.62 -6.44
N TRP A 304 29.94 13.34 -6.21
CA TRP A 304 30.55 12.46 -7.21
C TRP A 304 29.54 11.89 -8.22
N HIS A 305 28.27 11.76 -7.85
CA HIS A 305 27.21 11.33 -8.77
C HIS A 305 26.38 12.54 -9.23
N ILE A 306 26.66 13.00 -10.45
CA ILE A 306 25.88 14.08 -11.07
C ILE A 306 24.80 13.42 -11.92
N PHE A 307 23.62 13.29 -11.35
CA PHE A 307 22.42 12.97 -12.12
C PHE A 307 22.11 14.10 -13.11
N THR A 308 22.31 13.84 -14.40
CA THR A 308 21.95 14.76 -15.48
C THR A 308 20.51 14.46 -15.91
N PHE A 309 19.63 15.45 -15.81
CA PHE A 309 18.26 15.33 -16.31
C PHE A 309 18.27 15.00 -17.81
N ARG A 310 17.69 13.87 -18.17
CA ARG A 310 17.51 13.46 -19.57
C ARG A 310 16.21 14.05 -20.10
N SER A 311 16.06 14.19 -21.42
CA SER A 311 14.82 14.71 -22.03
C SER A 311 13.56 13.91 -21.63
N ARG A 312 13.74 12.63 -21.28
CA ARG A 312 12.66 11.75 -20.80
C ARG A 312 12.23 12.07 -19.36
N ASP A 313 13.13 12.58 -18.53
CA ASP A 313 12.83 13.03 -17.17
C ASP A 313 11.90 14.25 -17.21
N TRP A 314 12.14 15.17 -18.14
CA TRP A 314 11.27 16.32 -18.39
C TRP A 314 9.86 15.91 -18.83
N LEU A 315 9.73 14.91 -19.71
CA LEU A 315 8.43 14.37 -20.10
C LEU A 315 7.66 13.81 -18.90
N LEU A 316 8.33 13.03 -18.04
CA LEU A 316 7.71 12.45 -16.85
C LEU A 316 7.33 13.49 -15.79
N ILE A 317 8.13 14.54 -15.64
CA ILE A 317 7.81 15.67 -14.77
C ILE A 317 6.58 16.41 -15.31
N GLY A 318 6.49 16.65 -16.61
CA GLY A 318 5.33 17.31 -17.24
C GLY A 318 4.05 16.48 -17.19
N LEU A 319 4.17 15.15 -17.24
CA LEU A 319 3.02 14.23 -17.15
C LEU A 319 2.44 14.19 -15.72
N LEU A 320 3.25 14.47 -14.70
CA LEU A 320 2.81 14.42 -13.31
C LEU A 320 1.70 15.42 -12.94
N PRO A 321 1.79 16.73 -13.24
CA PRO A 321 0.69 17.67 -12.99
C PRO A 321 -0.52 17.36 -13.89
N LEU A 322 -0.31 16.86 -15.11
CA LEU A 322 -1.41 16.41 -15.97
C LEU A 322 -2.18 15.24 -15.32
N PHE A 323 -1.46 14.25 -14.78
CA PHE A 323 -2.06 13.12 -14.06
C PHE A 323 -2.90 13.57 -12.86
N TRP A 324 -2.35 14.46 -12.02
CA TRP A 324 -3.07 15.04 -10.89
C TRP A 324 -4.23 15.93 -11.33
N GLY A 325 -4.08 16.69 -12.42
CA GLY A 325 -5.12 17.55 -12.99
C GLY A 325 -6.30 16.75 -13.52
N ILE A 326 -6.06 15.69 -14.31
CA ILE A 326 -7.09 14.76 -14.78
C ILE A 326 -7.81 14.16 -13.56
N ARG A 327 -7.06 13.72 -12.55
CA ARG A 327 -7.66 13.19 -11.32
C ARG A 327 -8.56 14.21 -10.62
N LEU A 328 -8.15 15.48 -10.52
CA LEU A 328 -8.96 16.52 -9.88
C LEU A 328 -10.25 16.81 -10.67
N VAL A 329 -10.17 16.82 -12.00
CA VAL A 329 -11.35 16.99 -12.86
C VAL A 329 -12.33 15.82 -12.68
N TYR A 330 -11.83 14.59 -12.63
CA TYR A 330 -12.67 13.41 -12.37
C TYR A 330 -13.22 13.40 -10.94
N PHE A 331 -12.51 13.93 -9.95
CA PHE A 331 -13.02 14.05 -8.59
C PHE A 331 -14.17 15.06 -8.49
N ASN A 332 -14.04 16.21 -9.15
CA ASN A 332 -15.03 17.29 -9.12
C ASN A 332 -16.37 16.95 -9.79
N GLN A 333 -16.42 15.89 -10.62
CA GLN A 333 -17.66 15.45 -11.26
C GLN A 333 -18.57 14.61 -10.35
N TRP A 334 -18.09 14.20 -9.16
CA TRP A 334 -18.82 13.30 -8.24
C TRP A 334 -19.11 13.93 -6.86
N THR A 335 -18.86 15.23 -6.72
CA THR A 335 -19.41 16.09 -5.66
C THR A 335 -20.56 16.89 -6.24
#